data_AF-A0AAD2B8G0-F1
#
_entry.id   AF-A0AAD2B8G0-F1
#
_cell.length_a   1.000
_cell.length_b   1.000
_cell.length_c   1.000
_cell.angle_alpha   90.00
_cell.angle_beta   90.00
_cell.angle_gamma   90.00
#
_symmetry.space_group_name_H-M   'P 1'
#
loop_
_entity.id
_entity.type
_entity.pdbx_description
1 polymer ?
#
loop_
_entity_poly.entity_id
_entity_poly.type
_entity_poly.pdbx_seq_one_letter_code
_entity_poly.pdbx_strand_id
1 'polypeptide(L)' 'MHPGRTPEQKRDFVREVTRVTVEVLKCPPESVDVVMYEVPREQWAKAGKLVSEM' A
#
# COMPACT_ATOMS: atom_id res chain seq x y z
N MET A 1 -4.47 1.59 2.53
CA MET A 1 -4.17 3.05 2.56
C MET A 1 -5.39 3.83 2.07
N HIS A 2 -5.42 5.16 2.17
CA HIS A 2 -6.48 5.96 1.53
C HIS A 2 -6.09 6.35 0.09
N PRO A 3 -7.06 6.52 -0.83
CA PRO A 3 -6.80 6.95 -2.20
C PRO A 3 -6.12 8.33 -2.23
N GLY A 4 -5.49 8.65 -3.36
CA GLY A 4 -4.89 9.96 -3.62
C GLY A 4 -3.43 9.95 -4.05
N ARG A 5 -2.81 8.77 -4.22
CA ARG A 5 -1.45 8.68 -4.78
C ARG A 5 -1.51 8.67 -6.30
N THR A 6 -0.55 9.33 -6.94
CA THR A 6 -0.41 9.31 -8.39
C THR A 6 0.03 7.92 -8.88
N PRO A 7 -0.18 7.59 -10.17
CA PRO A 7 0.33 6.34 -10.74
C PRO A 7 1.85 6.19 -10.59
N GLU A 8 2.61 7.29 -10.64
CA GLU A 8 4.07 7.28 -10.47
C GLU A 8 4.47 6.93 -9.04
N GLN A 9 3.85 7.56 -8.03
CA GLN A 9 4.09 7.22 -6.62
C GLN A 9 3.78 5.75 -6.31
N LYS A 10 2.73 5.20 -6.92
CA LYS A 10 2.39 3.77 -6.80
C LYS A 10 3.47 2.88 -7.43
N ARG A 11 4.00 3.26 -8.60
CA ARG A 11 5.11 2.56 -9.26
C ARG A 11 6.40 2.59 -8.42
N ASP A 12 6.72 3.74 -7.84
CA ASP A 12 7.88 3.87 -6.97
C ASP A 12 7.75 2.99 -5.73
N PHE A 13 6.57 2.99 -5.10
CA PHE A 13 6.32 2.15 -3.92
C PHE A 13 6.50 0.66 -4.22
N VAL A 14 5.90 0.13 -5.28
CA VAL A 14 6.02 -1.31 -5.60
C VAL A 14 7.47 -1.68 -5.92
N ARG A 15 8.23 -0.81 -6.60
CA ARG A 15 9.66 -1.05 -6.88
C ARG A 15 10.46 -1.14 -5.58
N GLU A 16 10.34 -0.15 -4.71
CA GLU A 16 11.16 -0.09 -3.50
C GLU A 16 10.78 -1.15 -2.47
N VAL A 17 9.49 -1.44 -2.28
CA VAL A 17 9.06 -2.47 -1.34
C VAL A 17 9.49 -3.86 -1.79
N THR A 18 9.43 -4.16 -3.10
CA THR A 18 9.95 -5.42 -3.65
C THR A 18 11.46 -5.51 -3.45
N ARG A 19 12.21 -4.44 -3.76
CA ARG A 19 13.67 -4.40 -3.56
C ARG A 19 14.05 -4.72 -2.11
N VAL A 20 13.42 -4.06 -1.14
CA VAL A 20 13.68 -4.29 0.30
C VAL A 20 13.26 -5.70 0.72
N THR A 21 12.13 -6.20 0.21
CA THR A 21 11.66 -7.56 0.52
C THR A 21 12.65 -8.63 0.06
N VAL A 22 13.13 -8.52 -1.18
CA VAL A 22 14.17 -9.40 -1.75
C VAL A 22 15.45 -9.32 -0.91
N GLU A 23 15.88 -8.12 -0.56
CA GLU A 23 17.09 -7.89 0.23
C GLU A 23 17.01 -8.52 1.63
N VAL A 24 15.89 -8.36 2.33
CA VAL A 24 15.71 -8.84 3.72
C VAL A 24 15.40 -10.33 3.76
N LEU A 25 14.49 -10.80 2.92
CA LEU A 25 13.99 -12.18 2.95
C LEU A 25 14.80 -13.15 2.09
N LYS A 26 15.78 -12.66 1.32
CA LYS A 26 16.68 -13.47 0.47
C LYS A 26 15.91 -14.37 -0.52
N CYS A 27 14.83 -13.85 -1.08
CA CYS A 27 14.00 -14.52 -2.09
C CYS A 27 14.15 -13.81 -3.44
N PRO A 28 13.89 -14.49 -4.58
CA PRO A 28 13.98 -13.84 -5.86
C PRO A 28 12.74 -12.95 -6.12
N PRO A 29 12.87 -11.88 -6.93
CA PRO A 29 11.81 -10.87 -7.09
C PRO A 29 10.50 -11.44 -7.64
N GLU A 30 10.55 -12.48 -8.47
CA GLU A 30 9.37 -13.16 -9.02
C GLU A 30 8.53 -13.91 -7.96
N SER A 31 9.05 -14.09 -6.74
CA SER A 31 8.29 -14.64 -5.62
C SER A 31 7.55 -13.57 -4.80
N VAL A 32 7.65 -12.29 -5.18
CA VAL A 32 7.10 -11.17 -4.42
C VAL A 32 5.96 -10.51 -5.19
N ASP A 33 4.74 -10.69 -4.70
CA ASP A 33 3.55 -9.97 -5.16
C ASP A 33 3.24 -8.80 -4.23
N VAL A 34 2.89 -7.64 -4.82
CA VAL A 34 2.48 -6.44 -4.07
C VAL A 34 1.05 -6.08 -4.42
N VAL A 35 0.15 -6.26 -3.44
CA VAL A 35 -1.25 -5.86 -3.57
C VAL A 35 -1.48 -4.54 -2.83
N MET A 36 -1.89 -3.52 -3.56
CA MET A 36 -2.29 -2.23 -2.97
C MET A 36 -3.80 -2.16 -2.81
N TYR A 37 -4.26 -1.92 -1.59
CA TYR A 37 -5.68 -1.70 -1.30
C TYR A 37 -5.91 -0.27 -0.81
N GLU A 38 -6.70 0.48 -1.57
CA GLU A 38 -7.11 1.85 -1.27
C GLU A 38 -8.56 1.89 -0.79
N VAL A 39 -8.79 2.35 0.43
CA VAL A 39 -10.12 2.48 1.03
C VAL A 39 -10.43 3.96 1.21
N PRO A 40 -11.47 4.50 0.58
CA PRO A 40 -11.93 5.87 0.82
C PRO A 40 -12.19 6.14 2.30
N ARG A 41 -12.05 7.40 2.75
CA ARG A 41 -12.15 7.74 4.18
C ARG A 41 -13.55 7.49 4.74
N GLU A 42 -14.56 7.64 3.90
CA GLU A 42 -15.97 7.34 4.15
C GLU A 42 -16.28 5.84 4.22
N GLN A 43 -15.34 4.98 3.85
CA GLN A 43 -15.45 3.52 3.92
C GLN A 43 -14.51 2.90 4.98
N TRP A 44 -13.79 3.74 5.73
CA TRP A 44 -12.91 3.29 6.81
C TRP A 44 -13.42 3.85 8.14
N ALA A 45 -13.64 3.00 9.14
CA ALA A 45 -14.07 3.43 10.48
C ALA A 45 -13.02 3.12 11.55
N LYS A 46 -12.93 3.98 12.57
CA LYS A 46 -12.16 3.74 13.79
C LYS A 46 -12.97 4.23 14.99
N ALA A 47 -13.00 3.44 16.07
CA ALA A 47 -13.73 3.77 17.30
C ALA A 47 -15.20 4.22 17.06
N GLY A 48 -15.88 3.57 16.11
CA GLY A 48 -17.28 3.87 15.79
C GLY A 48 -17.52 5.15 14.97
N LYS A 49 -16.47 5.81 14.45
CA LYS A 49 -16.60 6.98 13.56
C LYS A 49 -15.95 6.72 12.22
N LEU A 50 -16.56 7.23 11.15
CA LEU A 50 -15.91 7.21 9.83
C LEU A 50 -14.68 8.10 9.87
N VAL A 51 -13.60 7.68 9.22
CA VAL A 51 -12.36 8.47 9.14
C VAL A 51 -12.58 9.77 8.35
N SER A 52 -13.64 9.88 7.55
CA SER A 52 -14.08 11.14 6.95
C SER A 52 -14.64 12.16 7.96
N GLU A 53 -15.07 11.70 9.15
CA GLU A 53 -15.67 12.52 10.22
C GLU A 53 -14.70 12.75 11.39
N MET A 54 -13.46 12.28 11.26
CA MET A 54 -12.37 12.42 12.23
C MET A 54 -11.38 13.50 11.80
#